data_AF-A0A533XRY7-F1
#
_entry.id   AF-A0A533XRY7-F1
#
_cell.length_a   1.000
_cell.length_b   1.000
_cell.length_c   1.000
_cell.angle_alpha   90.00
_cell.angle_beta   90.00
_cell.angle_gamma   90.00
#
_symmetry.space_group_name_H-M   'P 1'
#
loop_
_entity.id
_entity.type
_entity.pdbx_description
1 polymer ?
#
loop_
_entity_poly.entity_id
_entity_poly.type
_entity_poly.pdbx_seq_one_letter_code
_entity_poly.pdbx_strand_id
1 'polypeptide(L)'
;MGRCNKGIFIVLLSLAVVYIAATGVAAESYELTENDVSDISKVNTPDVSLFGIKLGDPEDKVKEKLIKIKIPGVKVEIQDVFVMLYDKRTLSNAMAGVRLTDGKVDYIFINQRFAHLAAGVFRLVLRGDSVDDARRLLGKEDSADDQTTFTRLNYKGGTLIVVFSGRDITVEFNPA
;
A
#
# COMPACT_ATOMS: atom_id res chain seq x y z
N MET A 1 -11.90 -28.22 54.15
CA MET A 1 -11.78 -28.58 52.72
C MET A 1 -13.11 -28.28 52.04
N GLY A 2 -13.27 -27.50 50.97
CA GLY A 2 -12.35 -26.68 50.18
C GLY A 2 -13.11 -25.48 49.61
N ARG A 3 -12.75 -24.27 50.06
CA ARG A 3 -13.10 -22.99 49.42
C ARG A 3 -11.95 -22.66 48.45
N CYS A 4 -11.80 -23.41 47.36
CA CYS A 4 -10.69 -23.17 46.43
C CYS A 4 -10.99 -23.43 44.95
N ASN A 5 -12.26 -23.44 44.51
CA ASN A 5 -12.58 -23.74 43.10
C ASN A 5 -13.31 -22.62 42.34
N LYS A 6 -13.61 -21.47 42.95
CA LYS A 6 -14.30 -20.36 42.25
C LYS A 6 -13.37 -19.32 41.64
N GLY A 7 -12.15 -19.16 42.17
CA GLY A 7 -11.18 -18.19 41.64
C GLY A 7 -10.54 -18.62 40.32
N ILE A 8 -10.25 -19.92 40.16
CA ILE A 8 -9.61 -20.47 38.97
C ILE A 8 -10.53 -20.41 37.74
N PHE A 9 -11.85 -20.59 37.94
CA PHE A 9 -12.82 -20.49 36.85
C PHE A 9 -12.97 -19.07 36.29
N ILE A 10 -12.82 -18.04 37.12
CA ILE A 10 -12.94 -16.63 36.69
C ILE A 10 -11.67 -16.18 35.94
N VAL A 11 -10.49 -16.69 36.31
CA VAL A 11 -9.23 -16.41 35.60
C VAL A 11 -9.20 -17.07 34.22
N LEU A 12 -9.74 -18.30 34.09
CA LEU A 12 -9.83 -18.98 32.79
C LEU A 12 -10.85 -18.35 31.84
N LEU A 13 -11.96 -17.81 32.38
CA LEU A 13 -12.97 -17.12 31.55
C LEU A 13 -12.44 -15.77 31.02
N SER A 14 -11.61 -15.06 31.79
CA SER A 14 -11.02 -13.79 31.37
C SER A 14 -9.91 -13.95 30.32
N LEU A 15 -9.13 -15.03 30.38
CA LEU A 15 -8.17 -15.38 29.31
C LEU A 15 -8.86 -15.76 27.98
N ALA A 16 -10.04 -16.39 28.04
CA ALA A 16 -10.82 -16.69 26.84
C ALA A 16 -11.39 -15.44 26.15
N VAL A 17 -11.80 -14.42 26.92
CA VAL A 17 -12.29 -13.14 26.37
C VAL A 17 -11.17 -12.33 25.73
N VAL A 18 -9.95 -12.38 26.27
CA VAL A 18 -8.78 -11.71 25.64
C VAL A 18 -8.35 -12.42 24.35
N TYR A 19 -8.53 -13.74 24.24
CA TYR A 19 -8.22 -14.48 23.01
C TYR A 19 -9.25 -14.23 21.88
N ILE A 20 -10.51 -13.95 22.22
CA ILE A 20 -11.56 -13.64 21.23
C ILE A 20 -11.50 -12.14 20.82
N ALA A 21 -10.94 -11.26 21.65
CA ALA A 21 -10.67 -9.88 21.25
C ALA A 21 -9.52 -9.75 20.22
N ALA A 22 -8.74 -10.82 20.00
CA ALA A 22 -7.70 -10.86 18.95
C ALA A 22 -8.27 -11.18 17.55
N THR A 23 -9.54 -11.60 17.43
CA THR A 23 -10.17 -11.83 16.13
C THR A 23 -10.87 -10.56 15.68
N GLY A 24 -10.09 -9.58 15.23
CA GLY A 24 -10.68 -8.30 14.84
C GLY A 24 -9.77 -7.32 14.12
N VAL A 25 -8.55 -7.70 13.72
CA VAL A 25 -7.92 -7.03 12.57
C VAL A 25 -8.38 -7.83 11.37
N ALA A 26 -9.64 -7.63 10.98
CA ALA A 26 -10.09 -8.03 9.65
C ALA A 26 -9.17 -7.28 8.70
N ALA A 27 -8.20 -8.00 8.12
CA ALA A 27 -7.31 -7.46 7.12
C ALA A 27 -8.18 -6.71 6.11
N GLU A 28 -8.02 -5.37 6.05
CA GLU A 28 -8.68 -4.61 5.00
C GLU A 28 -8.17 -5.22 3.71
N SER A 29 -9.09 -5.82 2.92
CA SER A 29 -8.68 -6.55 1.74
C SER A 29 -7.78 -5.67 0.88
N TYR A 30 -6.56 -6.19 0.63
CA TYR A 30 -5.50 -5.67 -0.23
C TYR A 30 -4.70 -4.43 0.25
N GLU A 31 -3.99 -4.58 1.37
CA GLU A 31 -2.87 -3.69 1.71
C GLU A 31 -1.60 -4.00 0.91
N LEU A 32 -1.04 -3.00 0.21
CA LEU A 32 0.24 -3.13 -0.53
C LEU A 32 1.44 -3.42 0.38
N THR A 33 1.30 -3.09 1.67
CA THR A 33 2.36 -3.12 2.69
C THR A 33 2.39 -4.38 3.53
N GLU A 34 1.25 -5.05 3.70
CA GLU A 34 1.11 -6.19 4.63
C GLU A 34 0.67 -7.49 3.95
N ASN A 35 -0.04 -7.43 2.82
CA ASN A 35 -0.58 -8.63 2.16
C ASN A 35 0.25 -9.06 0.94
N ASP A 36 0.57 -10.34 0.88
CA ASP A 36 1.29 -10.95 -0.24
C ASP A 36 0.37 -11.13 -1.45
N VAL A 37 0.33 -10.14 -2.34
CA VAL A 37 -0.44 -10.21 -3.59
C VAL A 37 0.35 -10.97 -4.64
N SER A 38 0.11 -12.27 -4.82
CA SER A 38 0.84 -13.07 -5.81
C SER A 38 0.24 -13.05 -7.22
N ASP A 39 -1.05 -12.71 -7.34
CA ASP A 39 -1.80 -12.77 -8.61
C ASP A 39 -2.43 -11.41 -8.92
N ILE A 40 -1.88 -10.72 -9.92
CA ILE A 40 -2.36 -9.40 -10.35
C ILE A 40 -3.80 -9.43 -10.88
N SER A 41 -4.28 -10.58 -11.36
CA SER A 41 -5.64 -10.69 -11.88
C SER A 41 -6.69 -10.50 -10.78
N LYS A 42 -6.31 -10.79 -9.52
CA LYS A 42 -7.14 -10.60 -8.32
C LYS A 42 -6.99 -9.20 -7.70
N VAL A 43 -6.07 -8.38 -8.19
CA VAL A 43 -5.95 -6.99 -7.76
C VAL A 43 -7.08 -6.19 -8.36
N ASN A 44 -7.78 -5.48 -7.48
CA ASN A 44 -8.78 -4.50 -7.80
C ASN A 44 -8.34 -3.15 -7.22
N THR A 45 -8.18 -2.15 -8.08
CA THR A 45 -7.59 -0.85 -7.73
C THR A 45 -8.29 -0.13 -6.57
N PRO A 46 -9.63 -0.15 -6.43
CA PRO A 46 -10.32 0.40 -5.26
C PRO A 46 -9.94 -0.27 -3.93
N ASP A 47 -9.44 -1.51 -3.98
CA ASP A 47 -9.06 -2.23 -2.77
C ASP A 47 -7.61 -1.94 -2.34
N VAL A 48 -6.81 -1.38 -3.24
CA VAL A 48 -5.41 -1.02 -2.99
C VAL A 48 -5.31 0.01 -1.87
N SER A 49 -4.52 -0.34 -0.85
CA SER A 49 -4.34 0.47 0.35
C SER A 49 -2.86 0.76 0.64
N LEU A 50 -2.53 2.02 0.89
CA LEU A 50 -1.23 2.51 1.37
C LEU A 50 -1.37 2.89 2.85
N PHE A 51 -0.92 2.01 3.76
CA PHE A 51 -1.08 2.17 5.21
C PHE A 51 -2.53 2.47 5.64
N GLY A 52 -3.50 1.75 5.07
CA GLY A 52 -4.92 1.94 5.36
C GLY A 52 -5.63 3.04 4.56
N ILE A 53 -4.92 3.70 3.63
CA ILE A 53 -5.49 4.72 2.74
C ILE A 53 -5.72 4.15 1.34
N LYS A 54 -6.98 4.20 0.89
CA LYS A 54 -7.44 3.73 -0.41
C LYS A 54 -7.86 4.88 -1.33
N LEU A 55 -8.00 4.59 -2.62
CA LEU A 55 -8.64 5.51 -3.56
C LEU A 55 -10.08 5.81 -3.10
N GLY A 56 -10.48 7.08 -3.17
CA GLY A 56 -11.78 7.58 -2.73
C GLY A 56 -11.87 7.93 -1.23
N ASP A 57 -10.87 7.57 -0.42
CA ASP A 57 -10.85 7.91 1.00
C ASP A 57 -10.83 9.44 1.20
N PRO A 58 -11.52 9.96 2.23
CA PRO A 58 -11.56 11.38 2.52
C PRO A 58 -10.23 11.88 3.11
N GLU A 59 -9.93 13.15 2.88
CA GLU A 59 -8.75 13.84 3.43
C GLU A 59 -8.58 13.67 4.94
N ASP A 60 -9.67 13.65 5.71
CA ASP A 60 -9.61 13.48 7.17
C ASP A 60 -9.02 12.12 7.58
N LYS A 61 -9.31 11.07 6.82
CA LYS A 61 -8.72 9.74 7.05
C LYS A 61 -7.23 9.75 6.74
N VAL A 62 -6.81 10.44 5.68
CA VAL A 62 -5.38 10.63 5.34
C VAL A 62 -4.64 11.37 6.46
N LYS A 63 -5.24 12.44 7.00
CA LYS A 63 -4.71 13.16 8.16
C LYS A 63 -4.55 12.26 9.38
N GLU A 64 -5.53 11.40 9.64
CA GLU A 64 -5.45 10.47 10.76
C GLU A 64 -4.38 9.40 10.57
N LYS A 65 -4.37 8.73 9.41
CA LYS A 65 -3.58 7.51 9.20
C LYS A 65 -2.15 7.75 8.71
N LEU A 66 -1.92 8.77 7.88
CA LEU A 66 -0.57 9.07 7.36
C LEU A 66 0.10 10.20 8.12
N ILE A 67 -0.64 11.25 8.50
CA ILE A 67 -0.02 12.46 9.09
C ILE A 67 0.12 12.34 10.60
N LYS A 68 -0.93 11.93 11.31
CA LYS A 68 -0.92 11.85 12.78
C LYS A 68 -0.21 10.59 13.29
N ILE A 69 -0.32 9.46 12.61
CA ILE A 69 0.34 8.21 13.01
C ILE A 69 1.81 8.26 12.59
N LYS A 70 2.70 7.95 13.55
CA LYS A 70 4.12 7.76 13.26
C LYS A 70 4.36 6.38 12.68
N ILE A 71 4.48 6.30 11.36
CA ILE A 71 4.96 5.09 10.68
C ILE A 71 6.47 4.93 10.97
N PRO A 72 6.93 3.80 11.54
CA PRO A 72 8.34 3.57 11.82
C PRO A 72 9.22 3.70 10.58
N GLY A 73 10.36 4.39 10.68
CA GLY A 73 11.28 4.57 9.55
C GLY A 73 10.81 5.53 8.45
N VAL A 74 9.56 6.01 8.49
CA VAL A 74 8.98 6.89 7.46
C VAL A 74 8.83 8.32 7.94
N LYS A 75 9.19 9.30 7.11
CA LYS A 75 8.88 10.72 7.28
C LYS A 75 7.74 11.07 6.33
N VAL A 76 6.75 11.79 6.83
CA VAL A 76 5.61 12.26 6.03
C VAL A 76 5.78 13.75 5.79
N GLU A 77 5.61 14.18 4.54
CA GLU A 77 5.61 15.59 4.15
C GLU A 77 4.39 15.88 3.27
N ILE A 78 3.87 17.11 3.37
CA ILE A 78 2.75 17.56 2.56
C ILE A 78 3.31 18.55 1.54
N GLN A 79 3.02 18.31 0.26
CA GLN A 79 3.47 19.13 -0.86
C GLN A 79 2.28 19.43 -1.76
N ASP A 80 1.67 20.61 -1.55
CA ASP A 80 0.43 21.02 -2.21
C ASP A 80 -0.68 19.98 -1.99
N VAL A 81 -1.17 19.34 -3.06
CA VAL A 81 -2.19 18.28 -3.01
C VAL A 81 -1.63 16.90 -2.66
N PHE A 82 -0.32 16.73 -2.50
CA PHE A 82 0.31 15.44 -2.20
C PHE A 82 0.66 15.28 -0.73
N VAL A 83 0.42 14.07 -0.21
CA VAL A 83 0.98 13.59 1.05
C VAL A 83 2.03 12.53 0.71
N MET A 84 3.29 12.91 0.88
CA MET A 84 4.48 12.18 0.45
C MET A 84 5.12 11.43 1.63
N LEU A 85 5.52 10.18 1.38
CA LEU A 85 6.23 9.33 2.32
C LEU A 85 7.70 9.20 1.88
N TYR A 86 8.62 9.44 2.81
CA TYR A 86 10.08 9.36 2.60
C TYR A 86 10.70 8.36 3.57
N ASP A 87 11.77 7.68 3.13
CA ASP A 87 12.62 6.92 4.04
C ASP A 87 13.43 7.89 4.91
N LYS A 88 13.32 7.81 6.23
CA LYS A 88 14.06 8.65 7.18
C LYS A 88 15.57 8.55 7.03
N ARG A 89 16.08 7.43 6.50
CA ARG A 89 17.51 7.20 6.27
C ARG A 89 18.02 7.93 5.03
N THR A 90 17.16 8.12 4.02
CA THR A 90 17.51 8.74 2.73
C THR A 90 16.35 9.58 2.21
N LEU A 91 16.38 10.88 2.52
CA LEU A 91 15.32 11.84 2.18
C LEU A 91 15.40 12.39 0.74
N SER A 92 16.10 11.71 -0.17
CA SER A 92 16.38 12.28 -1.50
C SER A 92 15.16 12.33 -2.42
N ASN A 93 14.23 11.39 -2.30
CA ASN A 93 13.02 11.30 -3.11
C ASN A 93 11.90 10.57 -2.36
N ALA A 94 10.65 10.95 -2.61
CA ALA A 94 9.48 10.27 -2.04
C ALA A 94 9.49 8.81 -2.47
N MET A 95 9.22 7.88 -1.55
CA MET A 95 9.12 6.45 -1.85
C MET A 95 7.68 6.02 -2.15
N ALA A 96 6.70 6.73 -1.60
CA ALA A 96 5.29 6.50 -1.82
C ALA A 96 4.50 7.77 -1.50
N GLY A 97 3.23 7.82 -1.85
CA GLY A 97 2.36 8.91 -1.46
C GLY A 97 0.97 8.82 -2.03
N VAL A 98 0.13 9.76 -1.61
CA VAL A 98 -1.23 9.93 -2.12
C VAL A 98 -1.43 11.36 -2.60
N ARG A 99 -2.33 11.56 -3.57
CA ARG A 99 -2.83 12.88 -3.96
C ARG A 99 -4.26 13.06 -3.48
N LEU A 100 -4.57 14.27 -3.07
CA LEU A 100 -5.88 14.71 -2.65
C LEU A 100 -6.46 15.70 -3.68
N THR A 101 -7.55 15.32 -4.32
CA THR A 101 -8.33 16.18 -5.22
C THR A 101 -9.77 16.16 -4.75
N ASP A 102 -10.42 17.33 -4.70
CA ASP A 102 -11.81 17.48 -4.23
C ASP A 102 -12.08 16.83 -2.85
N GLY A 103 -11.09 16.92 -1.95
CA GLY A 103 -11.15 16.38 -0.58
C GLY A 103 -11.06 14.85 -0.48
N LYS A 104 -10.70 14.16 -1.57
CA LYS A 104 -10.59 12.70 -1.62
C LYS A 104 -9.28 12.25 -2.25
N VAL A 105 -8.87 11.03 -1.92
CA VAL A 105 -7.71 10.39 -2.55
C VAL A 105 -8.06 9.97 -3.97
N ASP A 106 -7.40 10.54 -4.96
CA ASP A 106 -7.62 10.20 -6.38
C ASP A 106 -6.39 9.59 -7.04
N TYR A 107 -5.30 9.43 -6.29
CA TYR A 107 -4.06 8.86 -6.80
C TYR A 107 -3.22 8.32 -5.66
N ILE A 108 -2.64 7.13 -5.87
CA ILE A 108 -1.65 6.51 -4.98
C ILE A 108 -0.44 6.13 -5.84
N PHE A 109 0.76 6.35 -5.34
CA PHE A 109 1.96 5.85 -6.00
C PHE A 109 2.95 5.23 -5.01
N ILE A 110 3.73 4.29 -5.51
CA ILE A 110 4.87 3.68 -4.82
C ILE A 110 6.03 3.56 -5.82
N ASN A 111 7.26 3.84 -5.40
CA ASN A 111 8.43 3.62 -6.23
C ASN A 111 9.32 2.50 -5.68
N GLN A 112 10.38 2.17 -6.42
CA GLN A 112 11.29 1.09 -6.07
C GLN A 112 11.94 1.20 -4.68
N ARG A 113 12.07 2.41 -4.13
CA ARG A 113 12.58 2.59 -2.77
C ARG A 113 11.61 2.01 -1.74
N PHE A 114 10.32 1.96 -2.06
CA PHE A 114 9.28 1.32 -1.25
C PHE A 114 9.30 -0.22 -1.30
N ALA A 115 10.06 -0.84 -2.22
CA ALA A 115 10.03 -2.29 -2.42
C ALA A 115 10.36 -3.13 -1.17
N HIS A 116 11.06 -2.54 -0.19
CA HIS A 116 11.35 -3.22 1.07
C HIS A 116 10.17 -3.27 2.04
N LEU A 117 9.16 -2.42 1.84
CA LEU A 117 7.90 -2.38 2.59
C LEU A 117 6.73 -2.97 1.80
N ALA A 118 6.90 -3.21 0.49
CA ALA A 118 5.90 -3.89 -0.33
C ALA A 118 5.99 -5.41 -0.19
N ALA A 119 4.88 -6.10 -0.47
CA ALA A 119 4.81 -7.56 -0.60
C ALA A 119 4.31 -7.98 -2.00
N GLY A 120 4.39 -9.28 -2.30
CA GLY A 120 3.87 -9.87 -3.53
C GLY A 120 4.46 -9.34 -4.83
N VAL A 121 3.59 -9.32 -5.85
CA VAL A 121 3.87 -8.93 -7.23
C VAL A 121 4.40 -7.51 -7.30
N PHE A 122 3.90 -6.60 -6.45
CA PHE A 122 4.40 -5.22 -6.42
C PHE A 122 5.83 -5.15 -5.93
N ARG A 123 6.22 -5.94 -4.91
CA ARG A 123 7.63 -6.05 -4.53
C ARG A 123 8.51 -6.54 -5.67
N LEU A 124 8.02 -7.49 -6.47
CA LEU A 124 8.75 -8.04 -7.61
C LEU A 124 8.87 -7.03 -8.75
N VAL A 125 7.77 -6.34 -9.10
CA VAL A 125 7.76 -5.29 -10.14
C VAL A 125 8.69 -4.13 -9.75
N LEU A 126 8.60 -3.66 -8.50
CA LEU A 126 9.44 -2.59 -7.98
C LEU A 126 10.93 -2.96 -7.85
N ARG A 127 11.26 -4.25 -7.92
CA ARG A 127 12.64 -4.78 -7.97
C ARG A 127 13.04 -5.24 -9.36
N GLY A 128 12.13 -5.16 -10.33
CA GLY A 128 12.45 -5.49 -11.71
C GLY A 128 13.43 -4.49 -12.28
N ASP A 129 14.07 -4.87 -13.38
CA ASP A 129 15.07 -4.01 -14.03
C ASP A 129 14.63 -3.61 -15.45
N SER A 130 13.48 -4.10 -15.91
CA SER A 130 13.05 -3.97 -17.29
C SER A 130 11.52 -4.00 -17.49
N VAL A 131 11.09 -3.46 -18.63
CA VAL A 131 9.71 -3.56 -19.13
C VAL A 131 9.29 -5.02 -19.30
N ASP A 132 10.19 -5.89 -19.76
CA ASP A 132 9.90 -7.30 -19.99
C ASP A 132 9.67 -8.07 -18.67
N ASP A 133 10.37 -7.70 -17.60
CA ASP A 133 10.08 -8.23 -16.26
C ASP A 133 8.67 -7.85 -15.79
N ALA A 134 8.27 -6.60 -15.98
CA ALA A 134 6.92 -6.16 -15.66
C ALA A 134 5.88 -6.94 -16.47
N ARG A 135 6.07 -7.11 -17.78
CA ARG A 135 5.16 -7.92 -18.62
C ARG A 135 5.07 -9.38 -18.20
N ARG A 136 6.19 -9.97 -17.78
CA ARG A 136 6.21 -11.35 -17.27
C ARG A 136 5.43 -11.47 -15.96
N LEU A 137 5.52 -10.47 -15.09
CA LEU A 137 4.88 -10.47 -13.78
C LEU A 137 3.40 -10.07 -13.84
N LEU A 138 3.07 -9.08 -14.66
CA LEU A 138 1.75 -8.44 -14.72
C LEU A 138 0.90 -8.91 -15.91
N GLY A 139 1.50 -9.62 -16.86
CA GLY A 139 0.88 -9.97 -18.12
C GLY A 139 0.94 -8.83 -19.14
N LYS A 140 0.03 -8.88 -20.11
CA LYS A 140 -0.04 -7.90 -21.20
C LYS A 140 -0.76 -6.64 -20.72
N GLU A 141 -0.14 -5.49 -20.97
CA GLU A 141 -0.70 -4.16 -20.78
C GLU A 141 -1.82 -3.86 -21.80
N ASP A 142 -2.78 -3.02 -21.40
CA ASP A 142 -3.83 -2.48 -22.27
C ASP A 142 -3.24 -1.51 -23.29
N SER A 143 -2.28 -0.69 -22.86
CA SER A 143 -1.55 0.24 -23.72
C SER A 143 -0.16 0.55 -23.15
N ALA A 144 0.74 0.98 -24.03
CA ALA A 144 2.06 1.48 -23.65
C ALA A 144 2.31 2.84 -24.33
N ASP A 145 2.87 3.78 -23.58
CA ASP A 145 3.37 5.06 -24.08
C ASP A 145 4.88 5.11 -23.84
N ASP A 146 5.66 5.20 -24.90
CA ASP A 146 7.11 5.25 -24.85
C ASP A 146 7.60 6.62 -25.30
N GLN A 147 8.11 7.38 -24.33
CA GLN A 147 8.66 8.71 -24.54
C GLN A 147 10.16 8.69 -24.28
N THR A 148 10.88 9.67 -24.83
CA THR A 148 12.36 9.73 -24.74
C THR A 148 12.90 9.65 -23.30
N THR A 149 12.11 10.03 -22.29
CA THR A 149 12.52 10.03 -20.87
C THR A 149 11.88 8.91 -20.04
N PHE A 150 10.76 8.34 -20.48
CA PHE A 150 10.04 7.35 -19.69
C PHE A 150 9.18 6.44 -20.56
N THR A 151 8.91 5.24 -20.04
CA THR A 151 7.94 4.31 -20.61
C THR A 151 6.83 4.06 -19.60
N ARG A 152 5.57 4.27 -20.00
CA ARG A 152 4.37 4.00 -19.18
C ARG A 152 3.64 2.78 -19.74
N LEU A 153 3.40 1.80 -18.89
CA LEU A 153 2.63 0.59 -19.20
C LEU A 153 1.32 0.63 -18.42
N ASN A 154 0.20 0.57 -19.11
CA ASN A 154 -1.13 0.69 -18.50
C ASN A 154 -1.82 -0.67 -18.42
N TYR A 155 -2.29 -1.05 -17.23
CA TYR A 155 -2.96 -2.31 -16.96
C TYR A 155 -4.33 -2.06 -16.33
N LYS A 156 -5.20 -3.07 -16.42
CA LYS A 156 -6.50 -3.11 -15.71
C LYS A 156 -7.38 -1.88 -16.04
N GLY A 157 -7.58 -1.64 -17.33
CA GLY A 157 -8.52 -0.65 -17.85
C GLY A 157 -8.13 0.80 -17.57
N GLY A 158 -6.85 1.12 -17.39
CA GLY A 158 -6.43 2.49 -17.11
C GLY A 158 -5.93 2.75 -15.69
N THR A 159 -6.13 1.81 -14.76
CA THR A 159 -6.10 2.06 -13.30
C THR A 159 -4.79 1.69 -12.61
N LEU A 160 -3.98 0.84 -13.22
CA LEU A 160 -2.67 0.46 -12.74
C LEU A 160 -1.65 0.86 -13.79
N ILE A 161 -0.74 1.76 -13.45
CA ILE A 161 0.28 2.25 -14.38
C ILE A 161 1.66 1.93 -13.82
N VAL A 162 2.49 1.27 -14.62
CA VAL A 162 3.92 1.07 -14.31
C VAL A 162 4.73 2.05 -15.15
N VAL A 163 5.53 2.86 -14.48
CA VAL A 163 6.36 3.90 -15.10
C VAL A 163 7.82 3.55 -14.91
N PHE A 164 8.55 3.45 -16.01
CA PHE A 164 10.00 3.31 -16.05
C PHE A 164 10.61 4.65 -16.44
N SER A 165 11.46 5.23 -15.58
CA SER A 165 12.20 6.47 -15.84
C SER A 165 13.67 6.26 -15.57
N GLY A 166 14.45 6.04 -16.64
CA GLY A 166 15.83 5.55 -16.52
C GLY A 166 15.88 4.19 -15.82
N ARG A 167 16.36 4.17 -14.57
CA ARG A 167 16.37 2.97 -13.70
C ARG A 167 15.36 3.04 -12.55
N ASP A 168 14.56 4.10 -12.48
CA ASP A 168 13.55 4.23 -11.44
C ASP A 168 12.23 3.65 -11.94
N ILE A 169 11.66 2.75 -11.14
CA ILE A 169 10.33 2.17 -11.36
C ILE A 169 9.35 2.78 -10.37
N THR A 170 8.20 3.21 -10.89
CA THR A 170 7.03 3.66 -10.10
C THR A 170 5.80 2.88 -10.51
N VAL A 171 5.01 2.46 -9.54
CA VAL A 171 3.67 1.91 -9.72
C VAL A 171 2.67 2.94 -9.23
N GLU A 172 1.73 3.28 -10.10
CA GLU A 172 0.70 4.29 -9.88
C GLU A 172 -0.69 3.64 -9.92
N PHE A 173 -1.60 4.15 -9.11
CA PHE A 173 -2.99 3.75 -9.05
C PHE A 173 -3.89 4.98 -9.14
N ASN A 174 -4.90 4.91 -10.01
CA ASN A 174 -5.87 5.96 -10.26
C ASN A 174 -7.29 5.37 -10.36
N PRO A 175 -8.34 6.17 -10.06
CA PRO A 175 -9.71 5.78 -10.37
C PRO A 175 -9.84 5.60 -11.89
N ALA A 176 -10.54 4.53 -12.29
CA ALA A 176 -10.85 4.22 -13.69
C ALA A 176 -11.65 5.34 -14.35
#